data_AF-A0A3P7P8S1-F1
#
_entry.id   AF-A0A3P7P8S1-F1
#
_cell.length_a   1.000
_cell.length_b   1.000
_cell.length_c   1.000
_cell.angle_alpha   90.00
_cell.angle_beta   90.00
_cell.angle_gamma   90.00
#
_symmetry.space_group_name_H-M   'P 1'
#
loop_
_entity.id
_entity.type
_entity.pdbx_description
1 polymer ?
#
loop_
_entity_poly.entity_id
_entity_poly.type
_entity_poly.pdbx_seq_one_letter_code
_entity_poly.pdbx_strand_id
1 'polypeptide(L)'
;MKIPNFLHLSPEHIQKHCEALKKFTTKWPEGLKTDSDVEKHYPVEVVYRTFLNSAPSIRDRRARFVTLRIPLSTLKLDKRSRLKLLRLAKSYGFERDMAQYYADSDTLELKSGRCPVKRQNYDYLTYVLTVLTMESKVS
;
A
#
# COMPACT_ATOMS: atom_id res chain seq x y z
N MET A 1 -34.91 6.11 22.76
CA MET A 1 -33.48 6.36 23.01
C MET A 1 -32.78 6.57 21.67
N LYS A 2 -32.17 7.75 21.42
CA LYS A 2 -31.58 8.09 20.11
C LYS A 2 -30.13 8.58 20.18
N ILE A 3 -29.54 8.70 21.38
CA ILE A 3 -28.18 9.22 21.55
C ILE A 3 -27.24 8.06 21.84
N PRO A 4 -26.23 7.79 20.99
CA PRO A 4 -25.15 6.89 21.36
C PRO A 4 -24.36 7.55 22.50
N ASN A 5 -24.42 6.95 23.69
CA ASN A 5 -23.68 7.45 24.85
C ASN A 5 -22.28 6.83 24.91
N PHE A 6 -21.36 7.54 25.55
CA PHE A 6 -19.96 7.16 25.70
C PHE A 6 -19.59 6.93 27.17
N LEU A 7 -20.57 6.60 28.03
CA LEU A 7 -20.34 6.42 29.47
C LEU A 7 -19.36 5.27 29.76
N HIS A 8 -19.31 4.27 28.89
CA HIS A 8 -18.37 3.15 28.92
C HIS A 8 -16.96 3.48 28.38
N LEU A 9 -16.76 4.69 27.85
CA LEU A 9 -15.50 5.20 27.30
C LEU A 9 -15.04 6.45 28.06
N SER A 10 -15.22 6.48 29.39
CA SER A 10 -14.64 7.55 30.21
C SER A 10 -13.10 7.46 30.24
N PRO A 11 -12.38 8.56 30.50
CA PRO A 11 -10.91 8.57 30.50
C PRO A 11 -10.28 7.52 31.42
N GLU A 12 -10.84 7.31 32.63
CA GLU A 12 -10.37 6.29 33.57
C GLU A 12 -10.53 4.86 33.02
N HIS A 13 -11.65 4.58 32.35
CA HIS A 13 -11.86 3.28 31.70
C HIS A 13 -10.89 3.08 30.53
N ILE A 14 -10.69 4.10 29.69
CA ILE A 14 -9.74 4.04 28.57
C ILE A 14 -8.33 3.76 29.07
N GLN A 15 -7.88 4.41 30.15
CA GLN A 15 -6.56 4.17 30.71
C GLN A 15 -6.39 2.70 31.15
N LYS A 16 -7.35 2.15 31.90
CA LYS A 16 -7.35 0.75 32.33
C LYS A 16 -7.35 -0.21 31.14
N HIS A 17 -8.17 0.07 30.11
CA HIS A 17 -8.21 -0.73 28.89
C HIS A 17 -6.87 -0.71 28.15
N CYS A 18 -6.28 0.48 27.95
CA CYS A 18 -4.98 0.63 27.30
C CYS A 18 -3.86 -0.08 28.08
N GLU A 19 -3.86 -0.01 29.41
CA GLU A 19 -2.91 -0.74 30.26
C GLU A 19 -3.01 -2.26 30.08
N ALA A 20 -4.23 -2.81 30.02
CA ALA A 20 -4.45 -4.23 29.75
C ALA A 20 -4.03 -4.63 28.32
N LEU A 21 -4.12 -3.72 27.35
CA LEU A 21 -3.75 -3.95 25.96
C LEU A 21 -2.24 -3.84 25.68
N LYS A 22 -1.47 -3.15 26.53
CA LYS A 22 -0.01 -2.96 26.35
C LYS A 22 0.76 -4.27 26.17
N LYS A 23 0.30 -5.38 26.75
CA LYS A 23 0.94 -6.70 26.59
C LYS A 23 0.87 -7.26 25.17
N PHE A 24 -0.03 -6.75 24.32
CA PHE A 24 -0.19 -7.19 22.92
C PHE A 24 0.54 -6.27 21.94
N THR A 25 1.12 -5.16 22.38
CA THR A 25 1.81 -4.23 21.50
C THR A 25 3.30 -4.57 21.41
N THR A 26 3.91 -4.20 20.29
CA THR A 26 5.35 -4.32 20.06
C THR A 26 5.98 -2.93 19.94
N LYS A 27 7.23 -2.77 20.39
CA LYS A 27 7.96 -1.51 20.23
C LYS A 27 8.22 -1.22 18.75
N TRP A 28 8.10 0.05 18.37
CA TRP A 28 8.52 0.50 17.04
C TRP A 28 10.05 0.42 16.90
N PRO A 29 10.59 0.00 15.75
CA PRO A 29 12.03 -0.09 15.52
C PRO A 29 12.75 1.26 15.68
N GLU A 30 13.82 1.30 16.46
CA GLU A 30 14.56 2.53 16.79
C GLU A 30 15.29 3.17 15.61
N GLY A 31 15.58 2.40 14.55
CA GLY A 31 16.25 2.89 13.35
C GLY A 31 15.34 3.59 12.34
N LEU A 32 14.01 3.55 12.52
CA LEU A 32 13.02 4.13 11.61
C LEU A 32 12.32 5.31 12.28
N LYS A 33 13.07 6.34 12.66
CA LYS A 33 12.49 7.51 13.36
C LYS A 33 11.90 8.53 12.39
N THR A 34 12.46 8.63 11.19
CA THR A 34 12.01 9.58 10.17
C THR A 34 11.46 8.86 8.94
N ASP A 35 10.58 9.52 8.20
CA ASP A 35 10.03 8.96 6.95
C ASP A 35 11.14 8.71 5.92
N SER A 36 12.19 9.53 5.91
CA SER A 36 13.38 9.34 5.06
C SER A 36 14.12 8.03 5.36
N ASP A 37 14.21 7.63 6.63
CA ASP A 37 14.81 6.36 7.02
C ASP A 37 13.98 5.18 6.49
N VAL A 38 12.64 5.31 6.55
CA VAL A 38 11.71 4.30 6.03
C VAL A 38 11.85 4.19 4.51
N GLU A 39 11.81 5.29 3.76
CA GLU A 39 11.93 5.28 2.30
C GLU A 39 13.26 4.70 1.82
N LYS A 40 14.35 4.97 2.56
CA LYS A 40 15.69 4.45 2.25
C LYS A 40 15.78 2.93 2.41
N HIS A 41 15.20 2.38 3.48
CA HIS A 41 15.30 0.95 3.81
C HIS A 41 14.15 0.11 3.21
N TYR A 42 12.98 0.71 3.04
CA TYR A 42 11.74 0.07 2.60
C TYR A 42 11.04 0.94 1.54
N PRO A 43 11.59 1.01 0.31
CA PRO A 43 11.10 1.92 -0.74
C PRO A 43 9.75 1.52 -1.35
N VAL A 44 9.24 0.32 -1.04
CA VAL A 44 7.98 -0.20 -1.59
C VAL A 44 6.86 -0.01 -0.57
N GLU A 45 5.92 0.88 -0.88
CA GLU A 45 4.72 1.05 -0.08
C GLU A 45 3.60 0.15 -0.61
N VAL A 46 2.96 -0.59 0.28
CA VAL A 46 1.82 -1.46 -0.05
C VAL A 46 0.58 -0.94 0.68
N VAL A 47 -0.39 -0.45 -0.08
CA VAL A 47 -1.62 0.13 0.48
C VAL A 47 -2.77 -0.86 0.37
N TYR A 48 -3.28 -1.25 1.54
CA TYR A 48 -4.50 -2.05 1.69
C TYR A 48 -5.63 -1.18 2.26
N ARG A 49 -6.87 -1.42 1.82
CA ARG A 49 -8.05 -0.73 2.36
C ARG A 49 -9.04 -1.76 2.91
N THR A 50 -9.50 -1.56 4.14
CA THR A 50 -10.50 -2.41 4.79
C THR A 50 -11.69 -1.55 5.19
N PHE A 51 -12.90 -2.08 5.03
CA PHE A 51 -14.15 -1.34 5.27
C PHE A 51 -14.93 -2.03 6.39
N LEU A 52 -15.38 -1.24 7.35
CA LEU A 52 -16.25 -1.68 8.45
C LEU A 52 -17.63 -1.06 8.25
N ASN A 53 -18.68 -1.88 8.32
CA ASN A 53 -20.06 -1.45 8.23
C ASN A 53 -20.92 -2.26 9.22
N SER A 54 -22.14 -1.79 9.48
CA SER A 54 -23.12 -2.47 10.34
C SER A 54 -23.97 -3.51 9.59
N ALA A 55 -23.57 -3.92 8.39
CA ALA A 55 -24.32 -4.89 7.59
C ALA A 55 -24.09 -6.32 8.14
N PRO A 56 -25.03 -7.25 7.90
CA PRO A 56 -24.89 -8.64 8.34
C PRO A 56 -23.74 -9.40 7.63
N SER A 57 -23.22 -8.86 6.52
CA SER A 57 -22.10 -9.45 5.79
C SER A 57 -20.83 -8.63 5.98
N ILE A 58 -19.75 -9.29 6.38
CA ILE A 58 -18.41 -8.70 6.48
C ILE A 58 -17.72 -8.52 5.11
N ARG A 59 -18.31 -9.02 4.03
CA ARG A 59 -17.68 -9.04 2.70
C ARG A 59 -17.84 -7.68 2.02
N ASP A 60 -16.72 -7.02 1.75
CA ASP A 60 -16.68 -5.82 0.90
C ASP A 60 -15.79 -6.06 -0.32
N ARG A 61 -16.39 -5.96 -1.51
CA ARG A 61 -15.69 -6.13 -2.80
C ARG A 61 -14.56 -5.12 -2.98
N ARG A 62 -14.62 -3.95 -2.35
CA ARG A 62 -13.59 -2.88 -2.46
C ARG A 62 -12.31 -3.24 -1.70
N ALA A 63 -12.39 -4.09 -0.67
CA ALA A 63 -11.24 -4.50 0.13
C ALA A 63 -10.22 -5.38 -0.63
N ARG A 64 -10.58 -5.86 -1.83
CA ARG A 64 -9.69 -6.67 -2.67
C ARG A 64 -8.60 -5.85 -3.36
N PHE A 65 -8.81 -4.54 -3.52
CA PHE A 65 -7.87 -3.68 -4.23
C PHE A 65 -6.59 -3.50 -3.44
N VAL A 66 -5.47 -3.68 -4.12
CA VAL A 66 -4.11 -3.43 -3.61
C VAL A 66 -3.47 -2.38 -4.48
N THR A 67 -2.71 -1.49 -3.85
CA THR A 67 -1.88 -0.51 -4.53
C THR A 67 -0.42 -0.70 -4.08
N LEU A 68 0.52 -0.78 -5.02
CA LEU A 68 1.96 -0.67 -4.78
C LEU A 68 2.43 0.71 -5.23
N ARG A 69 3.22 1.40 -4.41
CA ARG A 69 3.87 2.66 -4.77
C ARG A 69 5.37 2.50 -4.60
N ILE A 70 6.13 2.95 -5.59
CA ILE A 70 7.59 2.84 -5.57
C ILE A 70 8.24 4.05 -6.24
N PRO A 71 9.22 4.71 -5.59
CA PRO A 71 10.03 5.74 -6.23
C PRO A 71 10.95 5.13 -7.30
N LEU A 72 10.93 5.65 -8.53
CA LEU A 72 11.74 5.07 -9.61
C LEU A 72 13.25 5.23 -9.39
N SER A 73 13.67 6.24 -8.62
CA SER A 73 15.05 6.46 -8.18
C SER A 73 15.65 5.23 -7.47
N THR A 74 14.82 4.46 -6.75
CA THR A 74 15.26 3.30 -5.95
C THR A 74 15.58 2.08 -6.80
N LEU A 75 15.02 2.00 -8.01
CA LEU A 75 15.16 0.85 -8.91
C LEU A 75 16.50 0.83 -9.68
N LYS A 76 17.35 1.86 -9.51
CA LYS A 76 18.66 2.01 -10.15
C LYS A 76 18.61 1.75 -11.67
N LEU A 77 17.68 2.43 -12.34
CA LEU A 77 17.45 2.30 -13.78
C LEU A 77 18.21 3.40 -14.55
N ASP A 78 18.86 3.02 -15.65
CA ASP A 78 19.44 3.99 -16.58
C ASP A 78 18.34 4.84 -17.25
N LYS A 79 18.73 5.99 -17.81
CA LYS A 79 17.80 6.91 -18.48
C LYS A 79 16.93 6.22 -19.54
N ARG A 80 17.53 5.35 -20.36
CA ARG A 80 16.82 4.57 -21.39
C ARG A 80 15.84 3.58 -20.75
N SER A 81 16.29 2.83 -19.76
CA SER A 81 15.50 1.81 -19.06
C SER A 81 14.33 2.43 -18.32
N ARG A 82 14.53 3.57 -17.65
CA ARG A 82 13.48 4.35 -17.00
C ARG A 82 12.40 4.80 -17.98
N LEU A 83 12.79 5.32 -19.15
CA LEU A 83 11.84 5.71 -20.19
C LEU A 83 11.09 4.50 -20.76
N LYS A 84 11.80 3.37 -20.97
CA LYS A 84 11.19 2.10 -21.42
C LYS A 84 10.17 1.59 -20.41
N LEU A 85 10.49 1.61 -19.12
CA LEU A 85 9.58 1.21 -18.04
C LEU A 85 8.30 2.05 -18.06
N LEU A 86 8.41 3.38 -18.11
CA LEU A 86 7.24 4.26 -18.16
C LEU A 86 6.38 4.03 -19.41
N ARG A 87 7.00 3.75 -20.56
CA ARG A 87 6.28 3.40 -21.80
C ARG A 87 5.54 2.07 -21.68
N LEU A 88 6.18 1.05 -21.12
CA LEU A 88 5.56 -0.26 -20.88
C LEU A 88 4.42 -0.15 -19.86
N ALA A 89 4.64 0.57 -18.77
CA ALA A 89 3.59 0.84 -17.79
C ALA A 89 2.41 1.57 -18.48
N LYS A 90 2.69 2.58 -19.31
CA LYS A 90 1.66 3.30 -20.11
C LYS A 90 0.88 2.40 -21.04
N SER A 91 1.56 1.62 -21.88
CA SER A 91 0.91 0.78 -22.89
C SER A 91 0.06 -0.35 -22.28
N TYR A 92 0.48 -0.90 -21.13
CA TYR A 92 -0.20 -2.06 -20.54
C TYR A 92 -1.09 -1.72 -19.34
N GLY A 93 -0.87 -0.56 -18.70
CA GLY A 93 -1.40 -0.26 -17.37
C GLY A 93 -2.18 1.04 -17.23
N PHE A 94 -1.74 2.15 -17.83
CA PHE A 94 -2.41 3.46 -17.63
C PHE A 94 -3.81 3.49 -18.27
N GLU A 95 -3.98 2.92 -19.46
CA GLU A 95 -5.29 2.83 -20.13
C GLU A 95 -6.29 1.92 -19.40
N ARG A 96 -5.84 1.18 -18.38
CA ARG A 96 -6.65 0.23 -17.60
C ARG A 96 -6.72 0.57 -16.12
N ASP A 97 -6.37 1.81 -15.73
CA ASP A 97 -6.27 2.28 -14.33
C ASP A 97 -5.39 1.37 -13.44
N MET A 98 -4.44 0.66 -14.05
CA MET A 98 -3.52 -0.25 -13.36
C MET A 98 -2.21 0.43 -13.00
N ALA A 99 -1.74 1.40 -13.79
CA ALA A 99 -0.49 2.11 -13.52
C ALA A 99 -0.68 3.62 -13.60
N GLN A 100 -0.05 4.36 -12.69
CA GLN A 100 0.00 5.82 -12.70
C GLN A 100 1.41 6.27 -12.30
N TYR A 101 1.94 7.31 -12.95
CA TYR A 101 3.23 7.89 -12.59
C TYR A 101 3.03 9.34 -12.18
N TYR A 102 3.52 9.68 -11.00
CA TYR A 102 3.48 11.02 -10.44
C TYR A 102 4.85 11.66 -10.63
N ALA A 103 4.96 12.58 -11.59
CA ALA A 103 6.23 13.22 -11.92
C ALA A 103 6.80 14.03 -10.76
N ASP A 104 5.94 14.69 -9.98
CA ASP A 104 6.32 15.56 -8.86
C ASP A 104 7.04 14.80 -7.73
N SER A 105 6.67 13.53 -7.52
CA SER A 105 7.19 12.68 -6.43
C SER A 105 8.04 11.50 -6.95
N ASP A 106 8.37 11.48 -8.24
CA ASP A 106 9.07 10.37 -8.91
C ASP A 106 8.50 8.97 -8.57
N THR A 107 7.19 8.88 -8.38
CA THR A 107 6.54 7.67 -7.83
C THR A 107 5.70 6.97 -8.89
N LEU A 108 5.98 5.69 -9.12
CA LEU A 108 5.13 4.79 -9.88
C LEU A 108 4.16 4.08 -8.95
N GLU A 109 2.87 4.26 -9.22
CA GLU A 109 1.78 3.55 -8.57
C GLU A 109 1.27 2.43 -9.47
N LEU A 110 1.13 1.22 -8.93
CA LEU A 110 0.48 0.08 -9.58
C LEU A 110 -0.72 -0.38 -8.74
N LYS A 111 -1.87 -0.60 -9.36
CA LYS A 111 -3.13 -0.95 -8.70
C LYS A 111 -3.76 -2.18 -9.32
N SER A 112 -4.24 -3.10 -8.49
CA SER A 112 -4.97 -4.27 -8.95
C SER A 112 -6.14 -4.62 -8.05
N GLY A 113 -7.28 -4.93 -8.66
CA GLY A 113 -8.42 -5.57 -8.05
C GLY A 113 -8.97 -6.71 -8.93
N ARG A 114 -8.08 -7.33 -9.73
CA ARG A 114 -8.44 -8.38 -10.70
C ARG A 114 -8.80 -9.69 -10.02
N CYS A 115 -8.05 -10.05 -8.98
CA CYS A 115 -8.27 -11.27 -8.22
C CYS A 115 -9.30 -11.07 -7.10
N PRO A 116 -10.01 -12.13 -6.68
CA PRO A 116 -10.97 -12.06 -5.58
C PRO A 116 -10.34 -11.69 -4.23
N VAL A 117 -9.11 -12.13 -3.97
CA VAL A 117 -8.43 -11.97 -2.67
C VAL A 117 -7.28 -10.98 -2.75
N LYS A 118 -7.13 -10.13 -1.72
CA LYS A 118 -6.06 -9.12 -1.63
C LYS A 118 -4.65 -9.70 -1.78
N ARG A 119 -4.40 -10.89 -1.21
CA ARG A 119 -3.10 -11.58 -1.31
C ARG A 119 -2.72 -11.87 -2.77
N GLN A 120 -3.67 -12.38 -3.56
CA GLN A 120 -3.43 -12.65 -4.98
C GLN A 120 -3.17 -11.36 -5.77
N ASN A 121 -3.89 -10.27 -5.45
CA ASN A 121 -3.63 -8.97 -6.09
C ASN A 121 -2.24 -8.42 -5.71
N TYR A 122 -1.80 -8.59 -4.47
CA TYR A 122 -0.44 -8.26 -4.05
C TYR A 122 0.61 -9.08 -4.82
N ASP A 123 0.47 -10.41 -4.83
CA ASP A 123 1.40 -11.31 -5.53
C ASP A 123 1.46 -10.98 -7.03
N TYR A 124 0.31 -10.70 -7.65
CA TYR A 124 0.22 -10.27 -9.04
C TYR A 124 0.94 -8.94 -9.28
N LEU A 125 0.74 -7.93 -8.43
CA LEU A 125 1.40 -6.64 -8.59
C LEU A 125 2.91 -6.73 -8.37
N THR A 126 3.37 -7.54 -7.42
CA THR A 126 4.79 -7.83 -7.23
C THR A 126 5.37 -8.47 -8.48
N TYR A 127 4.70 -9.47 -9.06
CA TYR A 127 5.10 -10.08 -10.33
C TYR A 127 5.18 -9.05 -11.47
N VAL A 128 4.14 -8.21 -11.62
CA VAL A 128 4.12 -7.16 -12.66
C VAL A 128 5.28 -6.18 -12.49
N LEU A 129 5.56 -5.74 -11.26
CA LEU A 129 6.68 -4.86 -10.97
C LEU A 129 8.02 -5.53 -11.34
N THR A 130 8.20 -6.80 -11.00
CA THR A 130 9.39 -7.58 -11.36
C THR A 130 9.54 -7.68 -12.88
N VAL A 131 8.49 -8.03 -13.62
CA VAL A 131 8.55 -8.13 -15.08
C VAL A 131 8.83 -6.77 -15.72
N LEU A 132 8.14 -5.71 -15.30
CA LEU A 132 8.36 -4.34 -15.82
C LEU A 132 9.81 -3.89 -15.59
N THR A 133 10.36 -4.18 -14.42
CA THR A 133 11.75 -3.80 -14.10
C THR A 133 12.74 -4.62 -14.91
N MET A 134 12.55 -5.93 -15.07
CA MET A 134 13.41 -6.78 -15.87
C MET A 134 13.36 -6.39 -17.36
N GLU A 135 12.17 -6.34 -17.95
CA GLU A 135 11.98 -5.98 -19.36
C GLU A 135 12.48 -4.57 -19.69
N SER A 136 12.43 -3.65 -18.71
CA SER A 136 12.98 -2.31 -18.89
C SER A 136 14.50 -2.30 -19.06
N LYS A 137 15.21 -3.27 -18.47
CA LYS A 137 16.67 -3.39 -18.50
C LYS A 137 17.16 -4.16 -19.73
N VAL A 138 16.31 -4.95 -20.37
CA VAL A 138 16.65 -5.65 -21.62
C VAL A 138 16.82 -4.62 -22.74
N SER A 139 17.97 -4.67 -23.42
CA SER A 139 18.40 -3.76 -24.49
C SER A 139 17.56 -3.83 -25.75
#